data_AF-A0A8F1MDP6-F1
#
_entry.id   AF-A0A8F1MDP6-F1
#
_cell.length_a   1.000
_cell.length_b   1.000
_cell.length_c   1.000
_cell.angle_alpha   90.00
_cell.angle_beta   90.00
_cell.angle_gamma   90.00
#
_symmetry.space_group_name_H-M   'P 1'
#
loop_
_entity.id
_entity.type
_entity.pdbx_description
1 polymer ?
#
loop_
_entity_poly.entity_id
_entity_poly.type
_entity_poly.pdbx_seq_one_letter_code
_entity_poly.pdbx_strand_id
1 'polypeptide(L)'
;MVFNLDIGGRLGVVKVSRLYLEEILQNFITNAIRYTQKGSITLSIKKNKSGEITFKVIDTGIGISKADIAKIFDKFYRAEDYRTRETKGTGLGLYVSAKLAKKLGCKIEE
;
A
#
# COMPACT_ATOMS: atom_id res chain seq x y z
N MET A 1 -18.26 -4.09 3.05
CA MET A 1 -16.79 -3.98 3.10
C MET A 1 -16.39 -3.95 4.56
N VAL A 2 -15.41 -4.77 4.96
CA VAL A 2 -14.92 -4.84 6.34
C VAL A 2 -13.49 -4.32 6.38
N PHE A 3 -13.15 -3.51 7.38
CA PHE A 3 -11.77 -3.06 7.62
C PHE A 3 -11.25 -3.69 8.92
N ASN A 4 -10.21 -4.52 8.79
CA ASN A 4 -9.61 -5.25 9.90
C ASN A 4 -8.26 -4.65 10.29
N LEU A 5 -7.94 -4.72 11.57
CA LEU A 5 -6.64 -4.39 12.13
C LEU A 5 -6.02 -5.65 12.73
N ASP A 6 -4.85 -6.05 12.24
CA ASP A 6 -4.05 -7.15 12.75
C ASP A 6 -2.73 -6.58 13.30
N ILE A 7 -2.75 -6.15 14.55
CA ILE A 7 -1.62 -5.50 15.20
C ILE A 7 -0.92 -6.53 16.09
N GLY A 8 0.31 -6.89 15.73
CA GLY A 8 1.16 -7.72 16.59
C GLY A 8 1.47 -7.01 17.91
N GLY A 9 1.71 -7.76 18.99
CA GLY A 9 1.77 -7.24 20.36
C GLY A 9 2.69 -6.02 20.59
N ARG A 10 3.92 -6.24 21.06
CA ARG A 10 4.83 -5.12 21.38
C ARG A 10 5.61 -4.66 20.14
N LEU A 11 5.10 -3.62 19.46
CA LEU A 11 5.75 -3.04 18.28
C LEU A 11 6.92 -2.09 18.62
N GLY A 12 6.87 -1.41 19.77
CA GLY A 12 7.88 -0.42 20.16
C GLY A 12 7.76 0.88 19.36
N VAL A 13 8.88 1.57 19.14
CA VAL A 13 8.94 2.88 18.48
C VAL A 13 9.95 2.85 17.33
N VAL A 14 9.62 3.52 16.23
CA VAL A 14 10.51 3.75 15.08
C VAL A 14 10.74 5.24 14.87
N LYS A 15 11.96 5.62 14.50
CA LYS A 15 12.31 7.00 14.17
C LYS A 15 12.28 7.18 12.66
N VAL A 16 11.19 7.73 12.15
CA VAL A 16 10.97 8.02 10.73
C VAL A 16 10.22 9.34 10.56
N SER A 17 10.24 9.91 9.36
CA SER A 17 9.36 11.05 9.04
C SER A 17 7.91 10.57 9.10
N ARG A 18 7.17 11.04 10.11
CA ARG A 18 5.75 10.75 10.30
C ARG A 18 4.94 11.09 9.05
N LEU A 19 5.17 12.28 8.48
CA LEU A 19 4.49 12.76 7.28
C LEU A 19 4.67 11.80 6.09
N TYR A 20 5.88 11.31 5.87
CA TYR A 20 6.15 10.42 4.74
C TYR A 20 5.55 9.03 4.95
N LEU A 21 5.57 8.51 6.18
CA LEU A 21 4.95 7.24 6.50
C LEU A 21 3.42 7.33 6.34
N GLU A 22 2.81 8.40 6.83
CA GLU A 22 1.36 8.65 6.69
C GLU A 22 0.95 8.71 5.22
N GLU A 23 1.70 9.44 4.37
CA GLU A 23 1.40 9.54 2.94
C GLU A 23 1.47 8.17 2.23
N ILE A 24 2.50 7.37 2.55
CA ILE A 24 2.63 6.01 2.00
C ILE A 24 1.43 5.16 2.43
N LEU A 25 1.16 5.08 3.73
CA LEU A 25 0.07 4.24 4.24
C LEU A 25 -1.30 4.69 3.71
N GLN A 26 -1.54 6.00 3.65
CA GLN A 26 -2.77 6.55 3.10
C GLN A 26 -2.94 6.16 1.63
N ASN A 27 -1.89 6.25 0.81
CA ASN A 27 -1.98 5.84 -0.60
C ASN A 27 -2.30 4.34 -0.74
N PHE A 28 -1.67 3.46 0.04
CA PHE A 28 -1.95 2.02 -0.02
C PHE A 28 -3.38 1.71 0.44
N ILE A 29 -3.81 2.26 1.58
CA ILE A 29 -5.15 2.04 2.13
C ILE A 29 -6.23 2.59 1.20
N THR A 30 -6.04 3.79 0.66
CA THR A 30 -7.02 4.39 -0.27
C THR A 30 -7.10 3.63 -1.59
N ASN A 31 -5.99 3.08 -2.10
CA ASN A 31 -6.02 2.18 -3.24
C ASN A 31 -6.79 0.89 -2.93
N ALA A 32 -6.52 0.25 -1.78
CA ALA A 32 -7.26 -0.94 -1.33
C ALA A 32 -8.78 -0.67 -1.24
N ILE A 33 -9.19 0.47 -0.67
CA ILE A 33 -10.59 0.90 -0.59
C ILE A 33 -11.18 1.11 -1.99
N ARG A 34 -10.44 1.79 -2.87
CA ARG A 34 -10.90 2.10 -4.23
C ARG A 34 -11.12 0.85 -5.07
N TYR A 35 -10.26 -0.16 -4.91
CA TYR A 35 -10.27 -1.37 -5.76
C TYR A 35 -10.99 -2.57 -5.12
N THR A 36 -11.53 -2.43 -3.91
CA THR A 36 -12.32 -3.47 -3.20
C THR A 36 -13.76 -3.02 -3.01
N GLN A 37 -14.63 -3.28 -4.00
CA GLN A 37 -16.06 -2.93 -3.88
C GLN A 37 -16.80 -3.79 -2.83
N LYS A 38 -16.46 -5.07 -2.75
CA LYS A 38 -17.01 -6.04 -1.78
C LYS A 38 -15.86 -6.90 -1.25
N GLY A 39 -15.96 -7.31 0.02
CA GLY A 39 -14.93 -8.08 0.71
C GLY A 39 -14.29 -7.32 1.88
N SER A 40 -13.00 -7.52 2.10
CA SER A 40 -12.28 -7.02 3.27
C SER A 40 -10.94 -6.40 2.93
N ILE A 41 -10.53 -5.46 3.77
CA ILE A 41 -9.19 -4.88 3.79
C ILE A 41 -8.63 -5.14 5.19
N THR A 42 -7.38 -5.58 5.27
CA THR A 42 -6.67 -5.82 6.53
C THR A 42 -5.38 -5.02 6.53
N LEU A 43 -5.24 -4.12 7.51
CA LEU A 43 -3.96 -3.52 7.84
C LEU A 43 -3.28 -4.37 8.93
N SER A 44 -2.20 -5.06 8.55
CA SER A 44 -1.38 -5.86 9.45
C SER A 44 -0.09 -5.12 9.78
N ILE A 45 0.24 -5.03 11.06
CA ILE A 45 1.46 -4.37 11.55
C ILE A 45 2.19 -5.35 12.46
N LYS A 46 3.38 -5.79 12.04
CA LYS A 46 4.15 -6.81 12.75
C LYS A 46 5.60 -6.40 12.88
N LYS A 47 6.19 -6.73 14.03
CA LYS A 47 7.63 -6.61 14.28
C LYS A 47 8.28 -7.97 14.14
N ASN A 48 9.32 -8.08 13.32
CA ASN A 48 10.08 -9.32 13.19
C ASN A 48 11.18 -9.44 14.27
N LYS A 49 11.92 -10.56 14.26
CA LYS A 49 12.98 -10.83 15.24
C LYS A 49 14.18 -9.87 15.12
N SER A 50 14.46 -9.35 13.92
CA SER A 50 15.49 -8.32 13.70
C SER A 50 15.05 -6.92 14.17
N GLY A 51 13.78 -6.77 14.55
CA GLY A 51 13.23 -5.52 15.08
C GLY A 51 12.64 -4.59 14.03
N GLU A 52 12.57 -5.02 12.78
CA GLU A 52 11.94 -4.28 11.69
C GLU A 52 10.43 -4.36 11.81
N ILE A 53 9.75 -3.24 11.53
CA ILE A 53 8.30 -3.16 11.51
C ILE A 53 7.83 -3.25 10.06
N THR A 54 6.98 -4.23 9.77
CA THR A 54 6.33 -4.41 8.48
C THR A 54 4.87 -3.98 8.58
N PHE A 55 4.47 -3.09 7.68
CA PHE A 55 3.08 -2.73 7.44
C PHE A 55 2.62 -3.48 6.19
N LYS A 56 1.51 -4.21 6.26
CA LYS A 56 0.88 -4.88 5.12
C LYS A 56 -0.55 -4.40 4.97
N VAL A 57 -0.89 -3.92 3.78
CA VAL A 57 -2.28 -3.62 3.40
C VAL A 57 -2.71 -4.75 2.48
N ILE A 58 -3.63 -5.58 2.95
CA ILE A 58 -4.11 -6.76 2.23
C ILE A 58 -5.57 -6.51 1.88
N ASP A 59 -5.91 -6.61 0.60
CA ASP A 59 -7.28 -6.45 0.13
C ASP A 59 -7.74 -7.66 -0.68
N THR A 60 -9.06 -7.82 -0.78
CA THR A 60 -9.71 -8.87 -1.58
C THR A 60 -10.32 -8.31 -2.85
N GLY A 61 -9.79 -7.20 -3.36
CA GLY A 61 -10.28 -6.49 -4.52
C GLY A 61 -9.97 -7.19 -5.83
N ILE A 62 -10.04 -6.43 -6.92
CA ILE A 62 -9.83 -6.94 -8.28
C ILE A 62 -8.40 -7.49 -8.52
N GLY A 63 -7.45 -7.15 -7.64
CA GLY A 63 -6.04 -7.51 -7.78
C GLY A 63 -5.31 -6.74 -8.88
N ILE A 64 -4.05 -7.12 -9.11
CA ILE A 64 -3.18 -6.56 -10.15
C ILE A 64 -2.57 -7.72 -10.92
N SER A 65 -2.48 -7.60 -12.25
CA SER A 65 -1.85 -8.63 -13.06
C SER A 65 -0.33 -8.69 -12.79
N LYS A 66 0.27 -9.88 -12.92
CA LYS A 66 1.74 -10.02 -12.77
C LYS A 66 2.54 -9.16 -13.75
N ALA A 67 1.98 -8.83 -14.91
CA ALA A 67 2.64 -7.99 -15.90
C ALA A 67 2.65 -6.50 -15.52
N ASP A 68 1.67 -6.06 -14.72
CA ASP A 68 1.51 -4.66 -14.33
C ASP A 68 2.21 -4.34 -13.01
N ILE A 69 2.42 -5.35 -12.17
CA ILE A 69 3.15 -5.28 -10.89
C ILE A 69 4.47 -4.47 -10.98
N ALA A 70 5.26 -4.70 -12.03
CA ALA A 70 6.53 -3.99 -12.20
C ALA A 70 6.35 -2.52 -12.61
N LYS A 71 5.20 -2.20 -13.23
CA LYS A 71 4.90 -0.91 -13.86
C LYS A 71 4.03 -0.01 -13.00
N ILE A 72 3.28 -0.53 -12.02
CA ILE A 72 2.41 0.27 -11.14
C ILE A 72 3.16 1.32 -10.32
N PHE A 73 4.48 1.19 -10.18
CA PHE A 73 5.35 2.20 -9.56
C PHE A 73 5.89 3.24 -10.55
N ASP A 74 5.64 3.09 -11.86
CA ASP A 74 6.05 4.06 -12.87
C ASP A 74 5.15 5.29 -12.84
N LYS A 75 5.76 6.43 -13.18
CA LYS A 75 5.07 7.72 -13.17
C LYS A 75 3.94 7.72 -14.22
N PHE A 76 2.72 8.06 -13.78
CA PHE A 76 1.51 8.13 -14.61
C PHE A 76 1.00 6.78 -15.11
N TYR A 77 1.64 5.68 -14.76
CA TYR A 77 1.17 4.37 -15.19
C TYR A 77 -0.09 3.96 -14.43
N ARG A 78 -1.00 3.30 -15.14
CA ARG A 78 -2.22 2.70 -14.60
C ARG A 78 -2.45 1.39 -15.35
N ALA A 79 -2.75 0.32 -14.63
CA ALA A 79 -3.17 -0.93 -15.25
C ALA A 79 -4.49 -0.70 -16.00
N GLU A 80 -4.49 -0.95 -17.31
CA GLU A 80 -5.68 -0.85 -18.16
C GLU A 80 -6.52 -2.12 -18.01
N ASP A 81 -7.53 -2.07 -17.14
CA ASP A 81 -8.59 -3.06 -17.08
C ASP A 81 -9.92 -2.35 -17.34
N TYR A 82 -10.87 -3.02 -18.00
CA TYR A 82 -12.24 -2.55 -18.13
C TYR A 82 -12.82 -2.14 -16.76
N ARG A 83 -12.40 -2.83 -15.69
CA ARG A 83 -12.80 -2.58 -14.28
C ARG A 83 -12.14 -1.35 -13.64
N THR A 84 -11.02 -0.85 -14.17
CA THR A 84 -10.32 0.35 -13.63
C THR A 84 -10.68 1.63 -14.38
N ARG A 85 -11.33 1.56 -15.55
CA ARG A 85 -11.72 2.73 -16.38
C ARG A 85 -12.62 3.74 -15.65
N GLU A 86 -13.49 3.28 -14.75
CA GLU A 86 -14.39 4.17 -14.00
C GLU A 86 -13.70 4.87 -12.82
N THR A 87 -12.50 4.42 -12.44
CA THR A 87 -11.78 5.00 -11.31
C THR A 87 -11.02 6.26 -11.73
N LYS A 88 -11.27 7.39 -11.04
CA LYS A 88 -10.50 8.63 -11.22
C LYS A 88 -9.14 8.51 -10.51
N GLY A 89 -8.05 8.92 -11.17
CA GLY A 89 -6.70 8.94 -10.59
C GLY A 89 -5.60 9.33 -11.59
N THR A 90 -4.49 9.89 -11.09
CA THR A 90 -3.38 10.43 -11.90
C THR A 90 -2.27 9.41 -12.20
N GLY A 91 -2.28 8.23 -11.56
CA GLY A 91 -1.16 7.28 -11.64
C GLY A 91 0.11 7.74 -10.91
N LEU A 92 0.00 8.71 -9.99
CA LEU A 92 1.17 9.22 -9.25
C LEU A 92 1.33 8.62 -7.85
N GLY A 93 0.28 8.07 -7.25
CA GLY A 93 0.28 7.68 -5.84
C GLY A 93 1.36 6.65 -5.47
N LEU A 94 1.43 5.54 -6.21
CA LEU A 94 2.43 4.49 -5.98
C LEU A 94 3.85 4.95 -6.34
N TYR A 95 4.01 5.73 -7.41
CA TYR A 95 5.29 6.36 -7.75
C TYR A 95 5.83 7.27 -6.62
N VAL A 96 4.96 8.12 -6.05
CA VAL A 96 5.31 8.97 -4.92
C VAL A 96 5.64 8.12 -3.69
N SER A 97 4.84 7.07 -3.42
CA SER A 97 5.08 6.16 -2.30
C SER A 97 6.45 5.48 -2.40
N ALA A 98 6.84 5.01 -3.59
CA ALA A 98 8.17 4.42 -3.82
C ALA A 98 9.30 5.43 -3.56
N LYS A 99 9.13 6.69 -3.98
CA LYS A 99 10.10 7.76 -3.69
C LYS A 99 10.21 8.06 -2.19
N LEU A 100 9.08 8.11 -1.48
CA LEU A 100 9.06 8.36 -0.05
C LEU A 100 9.66 7.19 0.73
N ALA A 101 9.35 5.94 0.37
CA ALA A 101 9.95 4.76 0.97
C ALA A 101 11.47 4.76 0.82
N LYS A 102 11.98 5.10 -0.38
CA LYS A 102 13.43 5.27 -0.60
C LYS A 102 14.03 6.35 0.30
N LYS A 103 13.35 7.49 0.50
CA LYS A 103 13.80 8.55 1.43
C LYS A 103 13.80 8.09 2.90
N LEU A 104 12.90 7.19 3.27
CA LEU A 104 12.82 6.61 4.61
C LEU A 104 13.79 5.43 4.82
N GLY A 105 14.46 4.95 3.77
CA GLY A 105 15.26 3.72 3.83
C GLY A 105 14.41 2.46 4.00
N CYS A 106 13.12 2.51 3.62
CA CYS A 106 12.20 1.39 3.69
C CYS A 106 12.08 0.68 2.33
N LYS A 107 11.71 -0.60 2.38
CA LYS A 107 11.40 -1.40 1.19
C LYS A 107 9.89 -1.53 1.04
N ILE A 108 9.40 -1.45 -0.20
CA ILE A 108 8.03 -1.79 -0.58
C ILE A 108 8.07 -3.15 -1.30
N GLU A 109 7.12 -4.01 -0.97
CA GLU A 109 6.92 -5.35 -1.56
C GLU A 109 5.42 -5.56 -1.82
N GLU A 110 5.11 -6.50 -2.71
CA GLU A 110 3.76 -6.94 -3.06
C GLU A 110 3.35 -8.25 -2.38
#